data_AF-A0A0D2A483-F1
#
_entry.id   AF-A0A0D2A483-F1
#
_cell.length_a   1.000
_cell.length_b   1.000
_cell.length_c   1.000
_cell.angle_alpha   90.00
_cell.angle_beta   90.00
_cell.angle_gamma   90.00
#
_symmetry.space_group_name_H-M   'P 1'
#
loop_
_entity.id
_entity.type
_entity.pdbx_description
1 polymer ?
#
loop_
_entity_poly.entity_id
_entity_poly.type
_entity_poly.pdbx_seq_one_letter_code
_entity_poly.pdbx_strand_id
1 'polypeptide(L)'
;MYDATTPKWVQDIFASTLTPKSVDDTSTFIVALEGSGNSAVFRKMAHAGNPSLRFPFSILVPEANISYYTVPLAWLLSFSPHIYAVVRYKAHGQPAGTESYKFNTASPRTFPDTLKANPHLSQETKDRLFRAEAASLNGLENLGWFAAAVVAANAAGVDGAWVNGLSLWYLFNRVAFNLAYIRGVDGKVRGMWYYGGVAATITLFIMAGNAANRVKM
;
A
#
# COMPACT_ATOMS: atom_id res chain seq x y z
N MET A 1 27.06 12.59 -22.36
CA MET A 1 27.97 13.43 -21.55
C MET A 1 27.31 13.51 -20.19
N TYR A 2 27.67 12.62 -19.26
CA TYR A 2 26.97 12.46 -17.97
C TYR A 2 27.73 13.19 -16.86
N ASP A 3 26.98 13.95 -16.08
CA ASP A 3 27.41 14.82 -14.99
C ASP A 3 28.19 14.06 -13.91
N ALA A 4 29.29 14.66 -13.44
CA ALA A 4 30.28 14.09 -12.52
C ALA A 4 29.80 13.96 -11.06
N THR A 5 28.50 14.09 -10.81
CA THR A 5 27.89 14.07 -9.48
C THR A 5 27.21 12.73 -9.12
N THR A 6 27.19 11.77 -10.06
CA THR A 6 26.50 10.49 -9.86
C THR A 6 27.31 9.55 -8.96
N PRO A 7 26.74 9.00 -7.86
CA PRO A 7 27.46 8.08 -6.99
C PRO A 7 27.98 6.84 -7.73
N LYS A 8 29.20 6.41 -7.44
CA LYS A 8 29.90 5.30 -8.14
C LYS A 8 29.08 4.01 -8.21
N TRP A 9 28.35 3.68 -7.14
CA TRP A 9 27.47 2.51 -7.09
C TRP A 9 26.30 2.56 -8.08
N VAL A 10 25.86 3.75 -8.49
CA VAL A 10 24.84 3.95 -9.54
C VAL A 10 25.46 3.69 -10.91
N GLN A 11 26.69 4.16 -11.14
CA GLN A 11 27.40 3.92 -12.40
C GLN A 11 27.72 2.43 -12.60
N ASP A 12 28.08 1.72 -11.53
CA ASP A 12 28.39 0.30 -11.57
C ASP A 12 27.15 -0.56 -11.92
N ILE A 13 25.95 -0.15 -11.47
CA ILE A 13 24.68 -0.80 -11.84
C ILE A 13 24.39 -0.62 -13.34
N PHE A 14 24.59 0.59 -13.88
CA PHE A 14 24.36 0.85 -15.31
C PHE A 14 25.41 0.18 -16.21
N ALA A 15 26.68 0.09 -15.78
CA ALA A 15 27.73 -0.58 -16.52
C ALA A 15 27.52 -2.10 -16.60
N SER A 16 26.98 -2.73 -15.55
CA SER A 16 26.68 -4.17 -15.53
C SER A 16 25.49 -4.57 -16.43
N THR A 17 24.71 -3.60 -16.90
CA THR A 17 23.49 -3.84 -17.70
C THR A 17 23.69 -3.64 -19.21
N LEU A 18 24.88 -3.17 -19.65
CA LEU A 18 25.09 -2.72 -21.04
C LEU A 18 26.25 -3.38 -21.79
N THR A 19 26.60 -4.64 -21.50
CA THR A 19 27.45 -5.42 -22.42
C THR A 19 26.64 -6.50 -23.15
N PRO A 20 26.28 -6.28 -24.43
CA PRO A 20 25.70 -7.34 -25.25
C PRO A 20 26.83 -8.28 -25.70
N LYS A 21 26.80 -9.54 -25.25
CA LYS A 21 27.55 -10.61 -25.93
C LYS A 21 26.75 -11.02 -27.17
N SER A 22 27.24 -10.56 -28.32
CA SER A 22 26.97 -10.96 -29.71
C SER A 22 25.70 -11.79 -30.01
N VAL A 23 24.85 -11.19 -30.83
CA VAL A 23 23.79 -11.77 -31.65
C VAL A 23 24.45 -12.66 -32.72
N ASP A 24 24.26 -13.99 -32.67
CA ASP A 24 24.33 -14.90 -33.86
C ASP A 24 24.03 -16.39 -33.56
N ASP A 25 23.30 -16.75 -32.48
CA ASP A 25 23.08 -18.19 -32.16
C ASP A 25 21.64 -18.58 -31.79
N THR A 26 20.65 -17.73 -32.08
CA THR A 26 19.22 -17.99 -31.76
C THR A 26 18.43 -18.64 -32.90
N SER A 27 18.93 -18.59 -34.13
CA SER A 27 18.25 -19.18 -35.30
C SER A 27 18.36 -20.71 -35.34
N THR A 28 19.39 -21.28 -34.72
CA THR A 28 19.63 -22.73 -34.69
C THR A 28 18.81 -23.44 -33.60
N PHE A 29 18.46 -22.72 -32.53
CA PHE A 29 17.73 -23.29 -31.39
C PHE A 29 16.21 -23.33 -31.60
N ILE A 30 15.63 -22.36 -32.32
CA ILE A 30 14.18 -22.31 -32.54
C ILE A 30 13.75 -23.33 -33.60
N VAL A 31 14.55 -23.55 -34.65
CA VAL A 31 14.25 -24.57 -35.68
C VAL A 31 14.42 -26.00 -35.14
N ALA A 32 15.23 -26.21 -34.09
CA ALA A 32 15.40 -27.52 -33.47
C ALA A 32 14.26 -27.91 -32.50
N LEU A 33 13.40 -26.98 -32.10
CA LEU A 33 12.40 -27.22 -31.03
C LEU A 33 10.96 -27.38 -31.53
N GLU A 34 10.69 -27.08 -32.79
CA GLU A 34 9.35 -27.24 -33.38
C GLU A 34 9.04 -28.71 -33.78
N GLY A 35 10.05 -29.59 -33.74
CA GLY A 35 9.93 -31.01 -34.10
C GLY A 35 9.76 -32.01 -32.94
N SER A 36 9.80 -31.58 -31.67
CA SER A 36 9.62 -32.48 -30.52
C SER A 36 8.35 -32.12 -29.76
N GLY A 37 7.43 -33.08 -29.61
CA GLY A 37 6.08 -32.92 -29.03
C GLY A 37 6.00 -32.53 -27.55
N ASN A 38 6.78 -31.52 -27.13
CA ASN A 38 6.93 -31.06 -25.75
C ASN A 38 6.24 -29.71 -25.46
N SER A 39 5.31 -29.28 -26.32
CA SER A 39 4.54 -28.04 -26.12
C SER A 39 3.73 -28.04 -24.82
N ALA A 40 3.34 -29.23 -24.34
CA ALA A 40 2.66 -29.40 -23.05
C ALA A 40 3.61 -29.26 -21.85
N VAL A 41 4.88 -29.69 -21.98
CA VAL A 41 5.88 -29.61 -20.91
C VAL A 41 6.37 -28.17 -20.74
N PHE A 42 6.58 -27.45 -21.85
CA PHE A 42 6.94 -26.03 -21.81
C PHE A 42 5.80 -25.13 -21.30
N ARG A 43 4.53 -25.45 -21.58
CA ARG A 43 3.39 -24.77 -20.91
C ARG A 43 3.38 -25.00 -19.41
N LYS A 44 3.74 -26.22 -18.96
CA LYS A 44 3.81 -26.55 -17.54
C LYS A 44 4.99 -25.86 -16.84
N MET A 45 6.07 -25.59 -17.57
CA MET A 45 7.23 -24.83 -17.07
C MET A 45 7.01 -23.30 -17.11
N ALA A 46 6.25 -22.78 -18.08
CA ALA A 46 5.86 -21.36 -18.11
C ALA A 46 4.93 -20.96 -16.95
N HIS A 47 4.15 -21.91 -16.43
CA HIS A 47 3.40 -21.76 -15.18
C HIS A 47 4.24 -21.96 -13.91
N ALA A 48 5.44 -22.53 -14.02
CA ALA A 48 6.37 -22.66 -12.90
C ALA A 48 7.18 -21.36 -12.78
N GLY A 49 6.56 -20.34 -12.18
CA GLY A 49 7.22 -19.09 -11.82
C GLY A 49 8.55 -19.36 -11.12
N ASN A 50 9.61 -18.67 -11.58
CA ASN A 50 10.99 -18.84 -11.15
C ASN A 50 11.09 -18.90 -9.60
N PRO A 51 11.52 -20.04 -9.00
CA PRO A 51 11.52 -20.23 -7.55
C PRO A 51 12.50 -19.32 -6.81
N SER A 52 13.42 -18.65 -7.52
CA SER A 52 14.45 -17.78 -6.95
C SER A 52 13.98 -16.36 -6.58
N LEU A 53 12.74 -15.97 -6.92
CA LEU A 53 12.17 -14.66 -6.59
C LEU A 53 10.94 -14.72 -5.68
N ARG A 54 10.82 -15.79 -4.88
CA ARG A 54 9.76 -15.93 -3.88
C ARG A 54 9.97 -14.91 -2.75
N PHE A 55 8.93 -14.14 -2.44
CA PHE A 55 8.90 -13.22 -1.29
C PHE A 55 9.36 -13.97 -0.02
N PRO A 56 10.13 -13.36 0.90
CA PRO A 56 10.56 -14.03 2.14
C PRO A 56 9.43 -14.57 3.04
N PHE A 57 8.16 -14.24 2.72
CA PHE A 57 6.97 -14.71 3.43
C PHE A 57 5.99 -15.51 2.55
N SER A 58 6.42 -16.08 1.42
CA SER A 58 5.54 -16.84 0.50
C SER A 58 4.80 -18.03 1.14
N ILE A 59 5.24 -18.52 2.31
CA ILE A 59 4.53 -19.55 3.07
C ILE A 59 3.29 -19.00 3.81
N LEU A 60 3.27 -17.69 4.10
CA LEU A 60 2.23 -17.03 4.89
C LEU A 60 1.16 -16.32 4.04
N VAL A 61 1.39 -16.19 2.74
CA VAL A 61 0.52 -15.44 1.82
C VAL A 61 -0.13 -16.41 0.83
N PRO A 62 -1.47 -16.50 0.80
CA PRO A 62 -2.17 -17.35 -0.17
C PRO A 62 -1.80 -16.98 -1.62
N GLU A 63 -1.69 -17.97 -2.51
CA GLU A 63 -1.57 -17.73 -3.96
C GLU A 63 -2.88 -17.20 -4.57
N ALA A 64 -3.99 -17.33 -3.84
CA ALA A 64 -5.24 -16.67 -4.19
C ALA A 64 -5.07 -15.16 -4.16
N ASN A 65 -5.62 -14.46 -5.15
CA ASN A 65 -5.45 -13.02 -5.30
C ASN A 65 -6.33 -12.24 -4.29
N ILE A 66 -5.88 -12.18 -3.03
CA ILE A 66 -6.59 -11.51 -1.94
C ILE A 66 -6.42 -9.98 -1.96
N SER A 67 -5.49 -9.47 -2.77
CA SER A 67 -5.13 -8.06 -2.84
C SER A 67 -6.34 -7.15 -3.10
N TYR A 68 -7.32 -7.57 -3.91
CA TYR A 68 -8.53 -6.78 -4.13
C TYR A 68 -9.36 -6.54 -2.86
N TYR A 69 -9.41 -7.52 -1.95
CA TYR A 69 -10.12 -7.39 -0.67
C TYR A 69 -9.39 -6.47 0.31
N THR A 70 -8.10 -6.20 0.08
CA THR A 70 -7.37 -5.25 0.92
C THR A 70 -7.82 -3.81 0.70
N VAL A 71 -8.40 -3.47 -0.46
CA VAL A 71 -8.91 -2.12 -0.75
C VAL A 71 -10.12 -1.75 0.12
N PRO A 72 -11.23 -2.53 0.17
CA PRO A 72 -12.32 -2.23 1.09
C PRO A 72 -11.88 -2.32 2.56
N LEU A 73 -10.93 -3.20 2.90
CA LEU A 73 -10.35 -3.25 4.24
C LEU A 73 -9.53 -1.99 4.57
N ALA A 74 -8.77 -1.44 3.62
CA ALA A 74 -8.06 -0.17 3.76
C ALA A 74 -9.02 0.99 3.98
N TRP A 75 -10.18 0.99 3.31
CA TRP A 75 -11.24 1.96 3.55
C TRP A 75 -11.78 1.86 4.98
N LEU A 76 -12.10 0.64 5.45
CA LEU A 76 -12.55 0.42 6.83
C LEU A 76 -11.51 0.87 7.86
N LEU A 77 -10.24 0.53 7.65
CA LEU A 77 -9.15 0.98 8.51
C LEU A 77 -8.97 2.49 8.49
N SER A 78 -9.16 3.13 7.33
CA SER A 78 -9.12 4.59 7.22
C SER A 78 -10.29 5.25 7.92
N PHE A 79 -11.48 4.65 7.89
CA PHE A 79 -12.67 5.20 8.54
C PHE A 79 -12.74 4.91 10.05
N SER A 80 -12.08 3.84 10.52
CA SER A 80 -12.11 3.40 11.92
C SER A 80 -11.72 4.47 12.97
N PRO A 81 -10.74 5.38 12.73
CA PRO A 81 -10.41 6.43 13.70
C PRO A 81 -11.56 7.44 13.87
N HIS A 82 -12.32 7.74 12.81
CA HIS A 82 -13.51 8.58 12.90
C HIS A 82 -14.59 7.92 13.76
N ILE A 83 -14.85 6.63 13.56
CA ILE A 83 -15.78 5.86 14.40
C ILE A 83 -15.35 5.93 15.86
N TYR A 84 -14.06 5.68 16.14
CA TYR A 84 -13.49 5.80 17.48
C TYR A 84 -13.75 7.21 18.05
N ALA A 85 -13.51 8.26 17.28
CA ALA A 85 -13.67 9.63 17.74
C ALA A 85 -15.13 9.95 18.10
N VAL A 86 -16.08 9.57 17.24
CA VAL A 86 -17.52 9.79 17.46
C VAL A 86 -18.04 8.98 18.66
N VAL A 87 -17.65 7.71 18.79
CA VAL A 87 -18.08 6.87 19.92
C VAL A 87 -17.56 7.44 21.24
N ARG A 88 -16.29 7.83 21.29
CA ARG A 88 -15.69 8.42 22.50
C ARG A 88 -16.27 9.79 22.82
N TYR A 89 -16.59 10.59 21.81
CA TYR A 89 -17.29 11.86 21.99
C TYR A 89 -18.68 11.67 22.58
N LYS A 90 -19.46 10.70 22.09
CA LYS A 90 -20.79 10.39 22.65
C LYS A 90 -20.72 9.88 24.08
N ALA A 91 -19.69 9.10 24.42
CA ALA A 91 -19.54 8.53 25.76
C ALA A 91 -19.08 9.53 26.83
N HIS A 92 -18.28 10.55 26.47
CA HIS A 92 -17.63 11.44 27.44
C HIS A 92 -17.87 12.94 27.20
N GLY A 93 -18.32 13.31 26.00
CA GLY A 93 -18.49 14.70 25.57
C GLY A 93 -19.92 15.20 25.59
N GLN A 94 -20.92 14.36 25.82
CA GLN A 94 -22.32 14.81 25.88
C GLN A 94 -22.79 14.82 27.34
N PRO A 95 -22.97 16.01 27.95
CA PRO A 95 -23.66 16.10 29.23
C PRO A 95 -25.10 15.64 29.05
N ALA A 96 -25.64 14.95 30.07
CA ALA A 96 -27.04 14.60 30.08
C ALA A 96 -27.91 15.87 29.98
N GLY A 97 -28.77 15.95 28.96
CA GLY A 97 -29.77 17.02 28.81
C GLY A 97 -29.35 18.26 28.01
N THR A 98 -28.18 18.32 27.36
CA THR A 98 -27.75 19.52 26.59
C THR A 98 -27.70 19.26 25.08
N GLU A 99 -28.61 19.89 24.31
CA GLU A 99 -28.67 19.81 22.83
C GLU A 99 -27.44 20.45 22.16
N SER A 100 -26.87 21.51 22.74
CA SER A 100 -25.85 22.38 22.13
C SER A 100 -24.50 21.71 21.85
N TYR A 101 -24.23 20.56 22.48
CA TYR A 101 -22.97 19.81 22.32
C TYR A 101 -23.20 18.41 21.75
N LYS A 102 -24.36 18.18 21.11
CA LYS A 102 -24.62 16.92 20.42
C LYS A 102 -23.83 16.85 19.13
N PHE A 103 -23.39 15.64 18.79
CA PHE A 103 -22.75 15.37 17.50
C PHE A 103 -23.74 15.65 16.37
N ASN A 104 -23.45 16.66 15.54
CA ASN A 104 -24.30 17.00 14.41
C ASN A 104 -24.17 15.95 13.29
N THR A 105 -25.14 15.05 13.22
CA THR A 105 -25.15 13.98 12.20
C THR A 105 -25.47 14.51 10.80
N ALA A 106 -26.13 15.68 10.69
CA ALA A 106 -26.40 16.34 9.41
C ALA A 106 -25.17 17.05 8.83
N SER A 107 -24.14 17.30 9.64
CA SER A 107 -22.89 17.94 9.19
C SER A 107 -21.68 17.33 9.89
N PRO A 108 -21.35 16.05 9.64
CA PRO A 108 -20.29 15.34 10.37
C PRO A 108 -18.90 15.97 10.16
N ARG A 109 -18.69 16.73 9.08
CA ARG A 109 -17.43 17.44 8.81
C ARG A 109 -17.19 18.63 9.74
N THR A 110 -18.19 19.12 10.47
CA THR A 110 -18.02 20.18 11.48
C THR A 110 -17.65 19.62 12.86
N PHE A 111 -17.43 18.30 12.95
CA PHE A 111 -17.04 17.64 14.19
C PHE A 111 -15.80 18.25 14.87
N PRO A 112 -14.73 18.66 14.14
CA PRO A 112 -13.62 19.40 14.72
C PRO A 112 -14.04 20.68 15.47
N ASP A 113 -15.00 21.42 14.93
CA ASP A 113 -15.47 22.66 15.55
C ASP A 113 -16.33 22.36 16.78
N THR A 114 -17.14 21.30 16.72
CA THR A 114 -17.92 20.81 17.86
C THR A 114 -17.03 20.32 19.00
N LEU A 115 -15.87 19.70 18.68
CA LEU A 115 -14.87 19.28 19.67
C LEU A 115 -14.23 20.47 20.40
N LYS A 116 -13.85 21.52 19.66
CA LYS A 116 -13.28 22.76 20.22
C LYS A 116 -14.26 23.42 21.18
N ALA A 117 -15.49 23.61 20.74
CA ALA A 117 -16.53 24.36 21.46
C ALA A 117 -17.05 23.66 22.72
N ASN A 118 -16.76 22.38 22.92
CA ASN A 118 -17.31 21.61 24.04
C ASN A 118 -16.52 21.86 25.35
N PRO A 119 -17.09 22.50 26.38
CA PRO A 119 -16.37 22.79 27.62
C PRO A 119 -16.25 21.58 28.55
N HIS A 120 -16.97 20.49 28.29
CA HIS A 120 -17.05 19.31 29.17
C HIS A 120 -15.97 18.27 28.90
N LEU A 121 -15.20 18.45 27.82
CA LEU A 121 -14.07 17.58 27.49
C LEU A 121 -12.76 18.17 28.00
N SER A 122 -11.94 17.34 28.64
CA SER A 122 -10.56 17.70 28.95
C SER A 122 -9.78 17.99 27.66
N GLN A 123 -8.78 18.86 27.75
CA GLN A 123 -7.94 19.20 26.60
C GLN A 123 -7.25 17.96 26.01
N GLU A 124 -6.76 17.05 26.86
CA GLU A 124 -6.15 15.80 26.41
C GLU A 124 -7.13 14.95 25.57
N THR A 125 -8.40 14.88 26.01
CA THR A 125 -9.43 14.14 25.29
C THR A 125 -9.71 14.80 23.94
N LYS A 126 -9.86 16.13 23.90
CA LYS A 126 -10.03 16.88 22.65
C LYS A 126 -8.89 16.59 21.68
N ASP A 127 -7.64 16.70 22.13
CA ASP A 127 -6.47 16.47 21.28
C ASP A 127 -6.44 15.04 20.74
N ARG A 128 -6.82 14.05 21.54
CA ARG A 128 -6.91 12.65 21.10
C ARG A 128 -7.99 12.45 20.03
N LEU A 129 -9.14 13.11 20.16
CA LEU A 129 -10.23 13.05 19.18
C LEU A 129 -9.87 13.81 17.89
N PHE A 130 -9.22 14.97 17.99
CA PHE A 130 -8.67 15.68 16.82
C PHE A 130 -7.67 14.82 16.05
N ARG A 131 -6.78 14.15 16.78
CA ARG A 131 -5.80 13.24 16.19
C ARG A 131 -6.47 12.05 15.49
N ALA A 132 -7.52 11.49 16.08
CA ALA A 132 -8.29 10.43 15.44
C ALA A 132 -8.95 10.91 14.13
N GLU A 133 -9.55 12.09 14.12
CA GLU A 133 -10.16 12.66 12.91
C GLU A 133 -9.13 12.92 11.80
N ALA A 134 -8.00 13.51 12.17
CA ALA A 134 -6.89 13.75 11.24
C ALA A 134 -6.31 12.44 10.67
N ALA A 135 -6.23 11.38 11.48
CA ALA A 135 -5.80 10.06 11.02
C ALA A 135 -6.80 9.45 10.01
N SER A 136 -8.09 9.68 10.21
CA SER A 136 -9.13 9.21 9.28
C SER A 136 -9.02 9.90 7.92
N LEU A 137 -8.97 11.24 7.92
CA LEU A 137 -8.83 12.04 6.70
C LEU A 137 -7.58 11.66 5.91
N ASN A 138 -6.43 11.55 6.58
CA ASN A 138 -5.19 11.12 5.95
C ASN A 138 -5.33 9.74 5.27
N GLY A 139 -6.11 8.82 5.85
CA GLY A 139 -6.32 7.50 5.27
C GLY A 139 -7.13 7.56 3.99
N LEU A 140 -8.21 8.33 4.02
CA LEU A 140 -9.08 8.54 2.87
C LEU A 140 -8.36 9.25 1.70
N GLU A 141 -7.47 10.20 1.99
CA GLU A 141 -6.63 10.87 0.97
C GLU A 141 -5.69 9.89 0.26
N ASN A 142 -5.11 8.93 0.99
CA ASN A 142 -4.17 7.96 0.43
C ASN A 142 -4.85 6.71 -0.16
N LEU A 143 -6.14 6.50 0.12
CA LEU A 143 -6.87 5.31 -0.29
C LEU A 143 -6.94 5.16 -1.81
N GLY A 144 -7.26 6.24 -2.53
CA GLY A 144 -7.35 6.20 -3.99
C GLY A 144 -6.02 5.82 -4.64
N TRP A 145 -4.92 6.33 -4.10
CA TRP A 145 -3.58 6.04 -4.58
C TRP A 145 -3.19 4.57 -4.36
N PHE A 146 -3.48 4.03 -3.18
CA PHE A 146 -3.27 2.61 -2.88
C PHE A 146 -4.16 1.71 -3.75
N ALA A 147 -5.45 2.01 -3.86
CA ALA A 147 -6.40 1.23 -4.67
C ALA A 147 -5.98 1.18 -6.14
N ALA A 148 -5.55 2.30 -6.71
CA ALA A 148 -5.03 2.37 -8.07
C ALA A 148 -3.78 1.50 -8.25
N ALA A 149 -2.86 1.47 -7.28
CA ALA A 149 -1.66 0.64 -7.34
C ALA A 149 -1.98 -0.86 -7.35
N VAL A 150 -2.90 -1.29 -6.47
CA VAL A 150 -3.36 -2.68 -6.39
C VAL A 150 -4.01 -3.10 -7.70
N VAL A 151 -4.94 -2.30 -8.23
CA VAL A 151 -5.61 -2.61 -9.49
C VAL A 151 -4.61 -2.65 -10.64
N ALA A 152 -3.69 -1.69 -10.74
CA ALA A 152 -2.68 -1.62 -11.79
C ALA A 152 -1.73 -2.83 -11.75
N ALA A 153 -1.23 -3.21 -10.58
CA ALA A 153 -0.32 -4.35 -10.44
C ALA A 153 -0.99 -5.66 -10.83
N ASN A 154 -2.25 -5.88 -10.42
CA ASN A 154 -3.01 -7.05 -10.82
C ASN A 154 -3.31 -7.06 -12.33
N ALA A 155 -3.75 -5.92 -12.88
CA ALA A 155 -4.07 -5.81 -14.31
C ALA A 155 -2.84 -6.01 -15.20
N ALA A 156 -1.65 -5.61 -14.73
CA ALA A 156 -0.39 -5.80 -15.43
C ALA A 156 0.18 -7.23 -15.30
N GLY A 157 -0.47 -8.12 -14.54
CA GLY A 157 -0.02 -9.50 -14.36
C GLY A 157 1.20 -9.66 -13.45
N VAL A 158 1.38 -8.76 -12.48
CA VAL A 158 2.40 -8.93 -11.43
C VAL A 158 2.09 -10.19 -10.60
N ASP A 159 3.12 -10.90 -10.17
CA ASP A 159 3.00 -12.08 -9.30
C ASP A 159 2.12 -11.79 -8.07
N GLY A 160 1.06 -12.58 -7.90
CA GLY A 160 0.07 -12.44 -6.84
C GLY A 160 0.67 -12.49 -5.44
N ALA A 161 1.75 -13.24 -5.21
CA ALA A 161 2.42 -13.27 -3.91
C ALA A 161 2.99 -11.89 -3.54
N TRP A 162 3.56 -11.18 -4.53
CA TRP A 162 4.08 -9.83 -4.34
C TRP A 162 2.97 -8.81 -4.13
N VAL A 163 1.92 -8.87 -4.94
CA VAL A 163 0.78 -7.95 -4.82
C VAL A 163 0.09 -8.13 -3.46
N ASN A 164 -0.17 -9.37 -3.05
CA ASN A 164 -0.78 -9.70 -1.76
C ASN A 164 0.11 -9.25 -0.60
N GLY A 165 1.40 -9.57 -0.63
CA GLY A 165 2.35 -9.22 0.43
C GLY A 165 2.47 -7.71 0.65
N LEU A 166 2.62 -6.94 -0.43
CA LEU A 166 2.70 -5.47 -0.36
C LEU A 166 1.37 -4.84 0.07
N SER A 167 0.24 -5.41 -0.36
CA SER A 167 -1.09 -4.96 0.06
C SER A 167 -1.33 -5.19 1.55
N LEU A 168 -0.97 -6.37 2.08
CA LEU A 168 -1.04 -6.66 3.51
C LEU A 168 -0.08 -5.79 4.32
N TRP A 169 1.12 -5.53 3.80
CA TRP A 169 2.08 -4.62 4.42
C TRP A 169 1.52 -3.20 4.53
N TYR A 170 0.86 -2.70 3.48
CA TYR A 170 0.16 -1.42 3.53
C TYR A 170 -0.88 -1.38 4.66
N LEU A 171 -1.73 -2.41 4.76
CA LEU A 171 -2.76 -2.48 5.82
C LEU A 171 -2.14 -2.50 7.22
N PHE A 172 -1.07 -3.28 7.41
CA PHE A 172 -0.35 -3.34 8.68
C PHE A 172 0.21 -1.98 9.09
N ASN A 173 0.88 -1.30 8.15
CA ASN A 173 1.36 0.06 8.36
C ASN A 173 0.23 1.04 8.67
N ARG A 174 -0.95 0.87 8.04
CA ARG A 174 -2.13 1.69 8.31
C ARG A 174 -2.65 1.52 9.74
N VAL A 175 -2.73 0.28 10.23
CA VAL A 175 -3.09 0.00 11.63
C VAL A 175 -2.09 0.64 12.58
N ALA A 176 -0.79 0.40 12.37
CA ALA A 176 0.27 0.93 13.21
C ALA A 176 0.30 2.48 13.22
N PHE A 177 0.16 3.09 12.05
CA PHE A 177 0.06 4.54 11.88
C PHE A 177 -1.13 5.12 12.65
N ASN A 178 -2.34 4.58 12.45
CA ASN A 178 -3.56 5.06 13.12
C ASN A 178 -3.41 4.99 14.65
N LEU A 179 -2.87 3.88 15.16
CA LEU A 179 -2.62 3.67 16.58
C LEU A 179 -1.58 4.64 17.15
N ALA A 180 -0.48 4.88 16.42
CA ALA A 180 0.54 5.86 16.80
C ALA A 180 -0.04 7.29 16.80
N TYR A 181 -0.86 7.61 15.80
CA TYR A 181 -1.51 8.91 15.64
C TYR A 181 -2.44 9.22 16.82
N ILE A 182 -3.38 8.31 17.13
CA ILE A 182 -4.35 8.50 18.22
C ILE A 182 -3.63 8.65 19.57
N ARG A 183 -2.64 7.79 19.84
CA ARG A 183 -1.86 7.84 21.09
C ARG A 183 -0.95 9.06 21.22
N GLY A 184 -0.73 9.82 20.14
CA GLY A 184 0.17 10.98 20.18
C GLY A 184 1.64 10.57 20.30
N VAL A 185 2.02 9.44 19.71
CA VAL A 185 3.42 9.00 19.63
C VAL A 185 4.22 9.99 18.80
N ASP A 186 5.52 10.09 19.08
CA ASP A 186 6.47 10.95 18.39
C ASP A 186 6.30 10.93 16.85
N GLY A 187 6.43 12.11 16.25
CA GLY A 187 6.22 12.33 14.83
C GLY A 187 7.12 11.46 13.94
N LYS A 188 8.33 11.10 14.37
CA LYS A 188 9.26 10.24 13.63
C LYS A 188 8.75 8.81 13.54
N VAL A 189 8.29 8.25 14.67
CA VAL A 189 7.75 6.89 14.72
C VAL A 189 6.46 6.81 13.90
N ARG A 190 5.59 7.82 14.02
CA ARG A 190 4.41 7.93 13.17
C ARG A 190 4.78 8.01 11.68
N GLY A 191 5.76 8.85 11.34
CA GLY A 191 6.24 9.01 9.96
C GLY A 191 6.77 7.71 9.37
N MET A 192 7.50 6.92 10.15
CA MET A 192 8.00 5.61 9.71
C MET A 192 6.89 4.68 9.20
N TRP A 193 5.79 4.55 9.96
CA TRP A 193 4.63 3.74 9.54
C TRP A 193 3.93 4.33 8.31
N TYR A 194 3.85 5.65 8.20
CA TYR A 194 3.31 6.29 7.01
C TYR A 194 4.14 5.97 5.77
N TYR A 195 5.46 6.21 5.84
CA TYR A 195 6.36 5.98 4.72
C TYR A 195 6.50 4.50 4.36
N GLY A 196 6.35 3.58 5.32
CA GLY A 196 6.28 2.15 5.05
C GLY A 196 5.10 1.76 4.15
N GLY A 197 3.92 2.36 4.38
CA GLY A 197 2.76 2.19 3.50
C GLY A 197 2.96 2.83 2.13
N VAL A 198 3.51 4.05 2.10
CA VAL A 198 3.85 4.77 0.85
C VAL A 198 4.82 3.96 -0.01
N ALA A 199 5.86 3.39 0.59
CA ALA A 199 6.84 2.56 -0.10
C ALA A 199 6.17 1.36 -0.78
N ALA A 200 5.26 0.65 -0.09
CA ALA A 200 4.52 -0.45 -0.70
C ALA A 200 3.69 -0.03 -1.92
N THR A 201 2.97 1.10 -1.83
CA THR A 201 2.19 1.63 -2.95
C THR A 201 3.07 1.98 -4.15
N ILE A 202 4.22 2.63 -3.91
CA ILE A 202 5.19 2.96 -4.97
C ILE A 202 5.75 1.68 -5.59
N THR A 203 6.12 0.69 -4.78
CA THR A 203 6.62 -0.61 -5.28
C THR A 203 5.59 -1.30 -6.16
N LEU A 204 4.31 -1.31 -5.78
CA LEU A 204 3.23 -1.86 -6.62
C LEU A 204 3.15 -1.18 -7.99
N PHE A 205 3.23 0.15 -8.05
CA PHE A 205 3.25 0.88 -9.32
C PHE A 205 4.49 0.58 -10.17
N ILE A 206 5.68 0.51 -9.55
CA ILE A 206 6.91 0.17 -10.26
C ILE A 206 6.82 -1.24 -10.84
N MET A 207 6.33 -2.20 -10.07
CA MET A 207 6.12 -3.57 -10.53
C MET A 207 5.11 -3.64 -11.67
N ALA A 208 4.00 -2.89 -11.57
CA ALA A 208 3.00 -2.79 -12.63
C ALA A 208 3.59 -2.24 -13.93
N GLY A 209 4.36 -1.15 -13.85
CA GLY A 209 5.02 -0.54 -15.02
C GLY A 209 6.04 -1.47 -15.66
N ASN A 210 6.85 -2.15 -14.85
CA ASN A 210 7.82 -3.13 -15.33
C ASN A 210 7.15 -4.32 -16.02
N ALA A 211 6.04 -4.82 -15.48
CA ALA A 211 5.27 -5.91 -16.09
C ALA A 211 4.63 -5.47 -17.42
N ALA A 212 4.02 -4.27 -17.46
CA ALA A 212 3.43 -3.73 -18.68
C ALA A 212 4.44 -3.53 -19.82
N ASN A 213 5.68 -3.17 -19.51
CA ASN A 213 6.75 -3.02 -20.51
C ASN A 213 7.27 -4.37 -21.05
N ARG A 214 7.19 -5.45 -20.26
CA ARG A 214 7.58 -6.80 -20.70
C ARG A 214 6.61 -7.41 -21.72
N VAL A 215 5.34 -7.00 -21.69
CA VAL A 215 4.30 -7.48 -22.63
C VAL A 215 4.48 -6.90 -24.04
N LYS A 216 5.27 -5.83 -24.19
CA LYS A 216 5.46 -5.12 -25.47
C LYS A 216 6.72 -5.50 -26.26
N MET A 217 7.50 -6.48 -25.78
CA MET A 217 8.69 -7.02 -26.46
C MET A 217 8.39 -8.41 -27.02
#